data_AF-A0A3B9JX53-F1
#
_entry.id   AF-A0A3B9JX53-F1
#
_cell.length_a   1.000
_cell.length_b   1.000
_cell.length_c   1.000
_cell.angle_alpha   90.00
_cell.angle_beta   90.00
_cell.angle_gamma   90.00
#
_symmetry.space_group_name_H-M   'P 1'
#
loop_
_entity.id
_entity.type
_entity.pdbx_description
1 polymer ?
#
loop_
_entity_poly.entity_id
_entity_poly.type
_entity_poly.pdbx_seq_one_letter_code
_entity_poly.pdbx_strand_id
1 'polypeptide(L)'
;LLNSYAIWIFGRILEPLLGPVRFLVMYLTAIIGGSVAVMWLSDPQVPVVGASGALFGLMGAYFIVVRSTGGNSTQIFTLIAINFGLGFFISGISWEGHLGGLVTGLAIAGIYSQTRQRDKRVQQIFGVLLVWGVLYGLTMLKISSWM
;
A
#
# COMPACT_ATOMS: atom_id res chain seq x y z
N LEU A 1 -10.00 15.88 0.89
CA LEU A 1 -11.13 15.54 1.78
C LEU A 1 -11.57 14.08 1.62
N LEU A 2 -12.01 13.65 0.42
CA LEU A 2 -12.49 12.27 0.19
C LEU A 2 -11.45 11.18 0.53
N ASN A 3 -10.19 11.35 0.13
CA ASN A 3 -9.14 10.38 0.45
C ASN A 3 -8.92 10.22 1.96
N SER A 4 -8.85 11.33 2.70
CA SER A 4 -8.67 11.30 4.16
C SER A 4 -9.85 10.64 4.86
N TYR A 5 -11.08 10.86 4.37
CA TYR A 5 -12.27 10.19 4.87
C TYR A 5 -12.25 8.69 4.57
N ALA A 6 -11.88 8.29 3.36
CA ALA A 6 -11.74 6.87 3.01
C ALA A 6 -10.64 6.17 3.84
N ILE A 7 -9.49 6.83 4.04
CA ILE A 7 -8.43 6.33 4.93
C ILE A 7 -8.96 6.15 6.35
N TRP A 8 -9.75 7.09 6.86
CA TRP A 8 -10.38 6.97 8.16
C TRP A 8 -11.32 5.76 8.24
N ILE A 9 -12.17 5.53 7.22
CA ILE A 9 -13.04 4.34 7.15
C ILE A 9 -12.22 3.05 7.18
N PHE A 10 -11.24 2.90 6.29
CA PHE A 10 -10.42 1.69 6.24
C PHE A 10 -9.58 1.53 7.50
N GLY A 11 -9.09 2.62 8.09
CA GLY A 11 -8.38 2.62 9.36
C GLY A 11 -9.23 2.08 10.51
N ARG A 12 -10.48 2.54 10.62
CA ARG A 12 -11.45 2.05 11.62
C ARG A 12 -11.73 0.55 11.51
N ILE A 13 -11.57 -0.02 10.31
CA ILE A 13 -11.76 -1.46 10.06
C ILE A 13 -10.47 -2.23 10.32
N LEU A 14 -9.34 -1.77 9.77
CA LEU A 14 -8.08 -2.52 9.75
C LEU A 14 -7.29 -2.39 11.05
N GLU A 15 -7.30 -1.23 11.71
CA GLU A 15 -6.51 -1.01 12.93
C GLU A 15 -6.90 -1.98 14.05
N PRO A 16 -8.19 -2.21 14.38
CA PRO A 16 -8.56 -3.20 15.40
C PRO A 16 -8.18 -4.64 15.04
N LEU A 17 -8.16 -4.97 13.75
CA LEU A 17 -7.81 -6.31 13.26
C LEU A 17 -6.30 -6.58 13.31
N LEU A 18 -5.49 -5.54 13.07
CA LEU A 18 -4.03 -5.65 12.99
C LEU A 18 -3.34 -5.29 14.31
N GLY A 19 -3.94 -4.41 15.09
CA GLY A 19 -3.31 -3.66 16.17
C GLY A 19 -2.58 -2.40 15.66
N PRO A 20 -2.38 -1.39 16.53
CA PRO A 20 -1.94 -0.05 16.13
C PRO A 20 -0.57 -0.03 15.46
N VAL A 21 0.41 -0.79 15.98
CA VAL A 21 1.77 -0.83 15.44
C VAL A 21 1.80 -1.42 14.02
N ARG A 22 1.09 -2.54 13.81
CA ARG A 22 1.03 -3.19 12.49
C ARG A 22 0.27 -2.35 11.48
N PHE A 23 -0.81 -1.71 11.91
CA PHE A 23 -1.53 -0.75 11.08
C PHE A 23 -0.64 0.42 10.67
N LEU A 24 0.10 1.01 11.61
CA LEU A 24 1.03 2.11 11.33
C LEU A 24 2.12 1.70 10.34
N VAL A 25 2.75 0.54 10.55
CA VAL A 25 3.77 0.01 9.62
C VAL A 25 3.18 -0.18 8.23
N MET A 26 2.00 -0.82 8.13
CA MET A 26 1.31 -1.01 6.86
C MET A 26 1.00 0.33 6.16
N TYR A 27 0.46 1.29 6.90
CA TYR A 27 0.10 2.62 6.38
C TYR A 27 1.33 3.39 5.87
N LEU A 28 2.41 3.42 6.63
CA LEU A 28 3.66 4.07 6.23
C LEU A 28 4.33 3.35 5.05
N THR A 29 4.29 2.01 5.04
CA THR A 29 4.82 1.22 3.93
C THR A 29 4.07 1.53 2.64
N ALA A 30 2.75 1.69 2.69
CA ALA A 30 1.95 2.07 1.53
C ALA A 30 2.26 3.49 1.02
N ILE A 31 2.47 4.46 1.93
CA ILE A 31 2.92 5.80 1.56
C ILE A 31 4.25 5.74 0.82
N ILE A 32 5.25 5.08 1.40
CA ILE A 32 6.60 5.00 0.84
C ILE A 32 6.59 4.19 -0.46
N GLY A 33 5.85 3.08 -0.50
CA GLY A 33 5.67 2.29 -1.72
C GLY A 33 5.10 3.11 -2.87
N GLY A 34 4.08 3.92 -2.61
CA GLY A 34 3.54 4.87 -3.59
C GLY A 34 4.60 5.86 -4.06
N SER A 35 5.32 6.50 -3.13
CA SER A 35 6.39 7.45 -3.48
C SER A 35 7.50 6.83 -4.31
N VAL A 36 7.95 5.62 -3.98
CA VAL A 36 8.97 4.89 -4.73
C VAL A 36 8.47 4.58 -6.14
N ALA A 37 7.23 4.13 -6.31
CA ALA A 37 6.67 3.89 -7.64
C ALA A 37 6.61 5.17 -8.47
N VAL A 38 6.20 6.30 -7.88
CA VAL A 38 6.22 7.62 -8.54
C VAL A 38 7.64 7.98 -8.98
N MET A 39 8.66 7.82 -8.14
CA MET A 39 10.05 8.14 -8.49
C MET A 39 10.53 7.38 -9.73
N TRP A 40 10.06 6.15 -9.92
CA TRP A 40 10.51 5.27 -11.01
C TRP A 40 9.67 5.40 -12.28
N LEU A 41 8.37 5.67 -12.15
CA LEU A 41 7.41 5.54 -13.24
C LEU A 41 6.84 6.88 -13.73
N SER A 42 6.90 7.93 -12.91
CA SER A 42 6.39 9.26 -13.27
C SER A 42 7.50 10.13 -13.88
N ASP A 43 7.10 11.10 -14.69
CA ASP A 43 7.96 12.22 -15.08
C ASP A 43 8.37 13.02 -13.82
N PRO A 44 9.67 13.22 -13.54
CA PRO A 44 10.14 14.00 -12.40
C PRO A 44 9.69 15.46 -12.37
N GLN A 45 9.32 16.03 -13.51
CA GLN A 45 8.83 17.41 -13.61
C GLN A 45 7.36 17.56 -13.21
N VAL A 46 6.63 16.44 -13.11
CA VAL A 46 5.22 16.43 -12.71
C VAL A 46 5.13 16.23 -11.20
N PRO A 47 4.71 17.25 -10.42
CA PRO A 47 4.58 17.10 -8.98
C PRO A 47 3.41 16.16 -8.67
N VAL A 48 3.69 15.12 -7.88
CA VAL A 48 2.69 14.19 -7.37
C VAL A 48 2.54 14.41 -5.86
N VAL A 49 1.33 14.76 -5.43
CA VAL A 49 0.99 14.93 -4.02
C VAL A 49 -0.34 14.25 -3.76
N GLY A 50 -0.39 13.32 -2.79
CA GLY A 50 -1.66 12.71 -2.42
C GLY A 50 -1.55 11.59 -1.39
N ALA A 51 -2.51 11.55 -0.47
CA ALA A 51 -2.67 10.46 0.49
C ALA A 51 -3.25 9.18 -0.14
N SER A 52 -3.64 9.22 -1.42
CA SER A 52 -4.32 8.12 -2.10
C SER A 52 -3.44 6.87 -2.27
N GLY A 53 -2.11 6.99 -2.38
CA GLY A 53 -1.22 5.82 -2.34
C GLY A 53 -1.40 5.01 -1.04
N ALA A 54 -1.51 5.69 0.10
CA ALA A 54 -1.81 5.04 1.38
C ALA A 54 -3.18 4.35 1.37
N LEU A 55 -4.20 5.03 0.82
CA LEU A 55 -5.55 4.47 0.66
C LEU A 55 -5.52 3.18 -0.17
N PHE A 56 -4.79 3.15 -1.28
CA PHE A 56 -4.65 1.95 -2.11
C PHE A 56 -3.98 0.80 -1.36
N GLY A 57 -2.97 1.10 -0.53
CA GLY A 57 -2.38 0.09 0.34
C GLY A 57 -3.37 -0.46 1.37
N LEU A 58 -4.19 0.39 1.99
CA LEU A 58 -5.26 -0.04 2.89
C LEU A 58 -6.35 -0.85 2.19
N MET A 59 -6.73 -0.47 0.96
CA MET A 59 -7.67 -1.24 0.14
C MET A 59 -7.11 -2.63 -0.19
N GLY A 60 -5.84 -2.73 -0.57
CA GLY A 60 -5.14 -4.00 -0.77
C GLY A 60 -5.12 -4.86 0.50
N ALA A 61 -4.85 -4.25 1.65
CA ALA A 61 -4.90 -4.96 2.93
C ALA A 61 -6.30 -5.48 3.26
N TYR A 62 -7.33 -4.65 3.05
CA TYR A 62 -8.71 -5.07 3.24
C TYR A 62 -9.12 -6.19 2.29
N PHE A 63 -8.66 -6.16 1.04
CA PHE A 63 -8.83 -7.25 0.08
C PHE A 63 -8.25 -8.58 0.61
N ILE A 64 -7.02 -8.56 1.16
CA ILE A 64 -6.41 -9.75 1.77
C ILE A 64 -7.21 -10.23 2.98
N VAL A 65 -7.67 -9.32 3.84
CA VAL A 65 -8.51 -9.66 5.00
C VAL A 65 -9.76 -10.40 4.55
N VAL A 66 -10.55 -9.81 3.63
CA VAL A 66 -11.79 -10.41 3.11
C VAL A 66 -11.53 -11.78 2.47
N ARG A 67 -10.48 -11.91 1.66
CA ARG A 67 -10.12 -13.19 1.03
C ARG A 67 -9.70 -14.25 2.04
N SER A 68 -8.91 -13.85 3.04
CA SER A 68 -8.40 -14.76 4.08
C SER A 68 -9.48 -15.33 5.00
N THR A 69 -10.64 -14.66 5.08
CA THR A 69 -11.80 -15.11 5.86
C THR A 69 -12.85 -15.81 5.00
N GLY A 70 -12.60 -16.03 3.71
CA GLY A 70 -13.55 -16.64 2.77
C GLY A 70 -14.70 -15.72 2.34
N GLY A 71 -14.61 -14.41 2.62
CA GLY A 71 -15.62 -13.44 2.23
C GLY A 71 -15.60 -13.11 0.74
N ASN A 72 -16.70 -12.51 0.25
CA ASN A 72 -16.81 -12.04 -1.12
C ASN A 72 -16.00 -10.74 -1.33
N SER A 73 -14.89 -10.82 -2.06
CA SER A 73 -14.01 -9.69 -2.33
C SER A 73 -14.41 -8.86 -3.56
N THR A 74 -15.52 -9.18 -4.24
CA THR A 74 -15.91 -8.53 -5.51
C THR A 74 -16.03 -7.02 -5.33
N GLN A 75 -16.70 -6.56 -4.26
CA GLN A 75 -16.92 -5.14 -4.05
C GLN A 75 -15.61 -4.36 -3.87
N ILE A 76 -14.69 -4.84 -3.02
CA ILE A 76 -13.41 -4.17 -2.82
C ILE A 76 -12.52 -4.26 -4.07
N PHE A 77 -12.53 -5.39 -4.77
CA PHE A 77 -11.82 -5.54 -6.03
C PHE A 77 -12.32 -4.54 -7.09
N THR A 78 -13.64 -4.44 -7.28
CA THR A 78 -14.25 -3.50 -8.21
C THR A 78 -13.90 -2.06 -7.82
N LEU A 79 -13.94 -1.73 -6.52
CA LEU A 79 -13.59 -0.39 -6.05
C LEU A 79 -12.12 -0.05 -6.35
N ILE A 80 -11.20 -0.98 -6.11
CA ILE A 80 -9.78 -0.83 -6.48
C ILE A 80 -9.65 -0.64 -7.99
N ALA A 81 -10.28 -1.50 -8.79
CA ALA A 81 -10.17 -1.48 -10.26
C ALA A 81 -10.67 -0.16 -10.86
N ILE A 82 -11.82 0.33 -10.40
CA ILE A 82 -12.38 1.61 -10.85
C ILE A 82 -11.45 2.75 -10.48
N ASN A 83 -11.07 2.87 -9.20
CA ASN A 83 -10.23 4.00 -8.76
C ASN A 83 -8.85 3.97 -9.41
N PHE A 84 -8.28 2.78 -9.62
CA PHE A 84 -6.99 2.61 -10.29
C PHE A 84 -7.10 3.03 -11.76
N GLY A 85 -8.14 2.54 -12.45
CA GLY A 85 -8.41 2.88 -13.84
C GLY A 85 -8.58 4.39 -14.06
N LEU A 86 -9.27 5.07 -13.15
CA LEU A 86 -9.43 6.54 -13.22
C LEU A 86 -8.09 7.29 -13.22
N GLY A 87 -7.04 6.75 -12.58
CA GLY A 87 -5.70 7.34 -12.58
C GLY A 87 -5.04 7.42 -13.96
N PHE A 88 -5.47 6.61 -14.93
CA PHE A 88 -4.97 6.68 -16.30
C PHE A 88 -5.68 7.72 -17.17
N PHE A 89 -6.89 8.14 -16.78
CA PHE A 89 -7.74 8.99 -17.61
C PHE A 89 -7.94 10.40 -17.03
N ILE A 90 -7.72 10.60 -15.73
CA ILE A 90 -7.91 11.88 -15.05
C ILE A 90 -6.56 12.49 -14.69
N SER A 91 -6.23 13.61 -15.32
CA SER A 91 -5.03 14.38 -15.01
C SER A 91 -5.00 14.83 -13.55
N GLY A 92 -3.81 14.76 -12.93
CA GLY A 92 -3.62 15.08 -11.51
C GLY A 92 -3.88 13.91 -10.56
N ILE A 93 -4.31 12.74 -11.06
CA ILE A 93 -4.38 11.49 -10.28
C ILE A 93 -3.20 10.60 -10.70
N SER A 94 -2.25 10.35 -9.80
CA SER A 94 -1.11 9.48 -10.07
C SER A 94 -1.49 8.00 -9.90
N TRP A 95 -1.60 7.29 -11.02
CA TRP A 95 -1.76 5.84 -11.04
C TRP A 95 -0.49 5.13 -10.54
N GLU A 96 0.69 5.73 -10.72
CA GLU A 96 1.98 5.23 -10.25
C GLU A 96 1.98 5.12 -8.72
N GLY A 97 1.54 6.18 -8.04
CA GLY A 97 1.42 6.21 -6.59
C GLY A 97 0.39 5.20 -6.07
N HIS A 98 -0.72 5.02 -6.80
CA HIS A 98 -1.72 3.99 -6.47
C HIS A 98 -1.15 2.58 -6.61
N LEU A 99 -0.38 2.32 -7.67
CA LEU A 99 0.24 1.03 -7.93
C LEU A 99 1.22 0.67 -6.81
N GLY A 100 2.14 1.59 -6.48
CA GLY A 100 3.13 1.38 -5.43
C GLY A 100 2.49 1.15 -4.07
N GLY A 101 1.48 1.95 -3.72
CA GLY A 101 0.72 1.78 -2.49
C GLY A 101 -0.02 0.45 -2.41
N LEU A 102 -0.71 0.06 -3.49
CA LEU A 102 -1.45 -1.20 -3.58
C LEU A 102 -0.53 -2.41 -3.44
N VAL A 103 0.56 -2.45 -4.21
CA VAL A 103 1.52 -3.58 -4.21
C VAL A 103 2.13 -3.76 -2.83
N THR A 104 2.62 -2.69 -2.22
CA THR A 104 3.24 -2.75 -0.90
C THR A 104 2.23 -3.08 0.21
N GLY A 105 1.01 -2.55 0.12
CA GLY A 105 -0.09 -2.90 1.04
C GLY A 105 -0.48 -4.37 0.96
N LEU A 106 -0.63 -4.91 -0.26
CA LEU A 106 -0.87 -6.35 -0.49
C LEU A 106 0.27 -7.21 0.07
N ALA A 107 1.53 -6.81 -0.15
CA ALA A 107 2.69 -7.53 0.36
C ALA A 107 2.70 -7.60 1.89
N ILE A 108 2.55 -6.45 2.58
CA ILE A 108 2.54 -6.40 4.05
C ILE A 108 1.34 -7.15 4.62
N ALA A 109 0.15 -6.98 4.05
CA ALA A 109 -1.04 -7.71 4.48
C ALA A 109 -0.91 -9.23 4.26
N GLY A 110 -0.31 -9.64 3.14
CA GLY A 110 0.00 -11.04 2.84
C GLY A 110 0.96 -11.65 3.86
N ILE A 111 2.02 -10.92 4.23
CA ILE A 111 2.95 -11.32 5.30
C ILE A 111 2.20 -11.50 6.61
N TYR A 112 1.40 -10.50 7.02
CA TYR A 112 0.62 -10.58 8.27
C TYR A 112 -0.39 -11.72 8.27
N SER A 113 -1.04 -11.98 7.14
CA SER A 113 -2.01 -13.08 7.01
C SER A 113 -1.35 -14.46 7.15
N GLN A 114 -0.14 -14.64 6.63
CA GLN A 114 0.59 -15.91 6.69
C GLN A 114 1.33 -16.13 8.02
N THR A 115 1.54 -15.07 8.80
CA THR A 115 2.31 -15.07 10.05
C THR A 115 1.47 -14.68 11.27
N ARG A 116 0.18 -15.05 11.28
CA ARG A 116 -0.74 -14.76 12.41
C ARG A 116 -0.33 -15.46 13.71
N GLN A 117 0.31 -16.62 13.62
CA GLN A 117 0.73 -17.43 14.77
C GLN A 117 1.97 -16.80 15.46
N ARG A 118 2.06 -16.93 16.79
CA ARG A 118 3.07 -16.23 17.61
C ARG A 118 4.50 -16.68 17.34
N ASP A 119 4.68 -17.97 17.06
CA ASP A 119 5.96 -18.60 16.67
C ASP A 119 6.51 -18.05 15.33
N LYS A 120 5.62 -17.58 14.44
CA LYS A 120 6.00 -16.96 13.16
C LYS A 120 6.39 -15.47 13.27
N ARG A 121 6.52 -14.91 14.47
CA ARG A 121 6.84 -13.48 14.65
C ARG A 121 8.18 -13.08 14.02
N VAL A 122 9.19 -13.94 14.09
CA VAL A 122 10.51 -13.67 13.45
C VAL A 122 10.37 -13.59 11.93
N GLN A 123 9.62 -14.53 11.33
CA GLN A 123 9.33 -14.54 9.89
C GLN A 123 8.57 -13.28 9.46
N GLN A 124 7.62 -12.83 10.29
CA GLN A 124 6.89 -11.58 10.07
C GLN A 124 7.83 -10.38 10.02
N ILE A 125 8.69 -10.23 11.03
CA ILE A 125 9.64 -9.12 11.12
C ILE A 125 10.59 -9.16 9.93
N PHE A 126 11.17 -10.32 9.62
CA PHE A 126 12.05 -10.48 8.47
C PHE A 126 11.36 -10.14 7.15
N GLY A 127 10.14 -10.63 6.93
CA GLY A 127 9.37 -10.32 5.72
C GLY A 127 9.07 -8.83 5.57
N VAL A 128 8.70 -8.16 6.66
CA VAL A 128 8.50 -6.70 6.65
C VAL A 128 9.81 -5.97 6.35
N LEU A 129 10.90 -6.34 7.04
CA LEU A 129 12.22 -5.73 6.81
C LEU A 129 12.71 -5.95 5.38
N LEU A 130 12.41 -7.09 4.77
CA LEU A 130 12.72 -7.35 3.36
C LEU A 130 11.98 -6.37 2.44
N VAL A 131 10.68 -6.14 2.66
CA VAL A 131 9.92 -5.13 1.89
C VAL A 131 10.56 -3.75 2.03
N TRP A 132 10.91 -3.34 3.25
CA TRP A 132 11.57 -2.06 3.49
C TRP A 132 12.97 -1.98 2.88
N GLY A 133 13.75 -3.06 2.93
CA GLY A 133 15.07 -3.17 2.31
C GLY A 133 14.98 -3.04 0.78
N VAL A 134 13.99 -3.66 0.16
CA VAL A 134 13.72 -3.52 -1.29
C VAL A 134 13.33 -2.08 -1.62
N LEU A 135 12.42 -1.46 -0.87
CA LEU A 135 12.02 -0.07 -1.09
C LEU A 135 13.21 0.89 -0.95
N TYR A 136 14.04 0.69 0.08
CA TYR A 136 15.25 1.47 0.29
C TYR A 136 16.24 1.28 -0.87
N GLY A 137 16.52 0.04 -1.27
CA GLY A 137 17.41 -0.27 -2.38
C GLY A 137 16.94 0.37 -3.69
N LEU A 138 15.65 0.25 -4.03
CA LEU A 138 15.06 0.90 -5.20
C LEU A 138 15.17 2.43 -5.14
N THR A 139 14.99 3.01 -3.95
CA THR A 139 15.13 4.47 -3.76
C THR A 139 16.58 4.90 -4.01
N MET A 140 17.55 4.22 -3.41
CA MET A 140 18.97 4.55 -3.56
C MET A 140 19.44 4.37 -5.01
N LEU A 141 19.03 3.28 -5.67
CA LEU A 141 19.34 3.03 -7.08
C LEU A 141 18.85 4.16 -7.97
N LYS A 142 17.62 4.66 -7.74
CA LYS A 142 17.08 5.76 -8.53
C LYS A 142 17.83 7.06 -8.27
N ILE A 143 18.10 7.38 -7.01
CA ILE A 143 18.86 8.59 -6.63
C ILE A 143 20.27 8.55 -7.23
N SER A 144 20.95 7.41 -7.22
CA SER A 144 22.27 7.26 -7.85
C SER A 144 22.28 7.46 -9.36
N SER A 145 21.13 7.31 -10.03
CA SER A 145 21.02 7.58 -11.48
C SER A 145 20.85 9.06 -11.83
N TRP A 146 20.66 9.92 -10.82
CA TRP A 146 20.52 11.37 -10.98
C TRP A 146 21.81 12.14 -10.67
N MET A 147 22.76 11.49 -10.01
CA MET A 147 24.09 12.03 -9.69
C MET A 147 25.08 11.65 -10.79
#